data_AF-A0AA39IPC2-F1
#
_entry.id   AF-A0AA39IPC2-F1
#
_cell.length_a   1.000
_cell.length_b   1.000
_cell.length_c   1.000
_cell.angle_alpha   90.00
_cell.angle_beta   90.00
_cell.angle_gamma   90.00
#
_symmetry.space_group_name_H-M   'P 1'
#
loop_
_entity.id
_entity.type
_entity.pdbx_description
1 polymer ?
#
loop_
_entity_poly.entity_id
_entity_poly.type
_entity_poly.pdbx_seq_one_letter_code
_entity_poly.pdbx_strand_id
1 'polypeptide(L)'
;MLLWLRLGWDYNRECPFPKLLIQRKTTTTATQDIYCYGGMTDADYNDVSSLLNDGVNPREGKVARQSLKRKATDYIIINEKLCKKEGDATLIVVKKGEELRHIERVHLETGHGGRDVCLEKLKKGYYWNRMKHDIVHFIAHCHQCQLNRTALSTQNNELRPVRPPRQPCTMVQPADSSMRNDLMIIGTIYVVSPLLLVPFQIRIIYIFLAQNEFKALQCFKIMAMISMANISYGLCFVPMGITILTQNGLNGFTLGAFKLWMASWAAILALDLALAVNRLRLICNFHFLWTIGKYLHFAALIYPLTVFLTLLTPLAGIVFLDDKVFFTYDFHKPLSDVVRRVHGIHNLFCVTATLLVYISISVYLITQKCKHKAIGMSSSERTVVIQAAVKFSANMFVLVTMNFFGQFFQQSVWAMTAIPLFQIVNLLCLPLIVYIGFNRSLQKIFFRKKLNTFVLTTVVTPIRA
;
A
#
# COMPACT_ATOMS: atom_id res chain seq x y z
N MET A 1 -18.90 0.88 -19.30
CA MET A 1 -19.00 2.35 -19.20
C MET A 1 -20.45 2.86 -19.14
N LEU A 2 -21.32 2.56 -20.12
CA LEU A 2 -22.71 3.05 -20.12
C LEU A 2 -23.52 2.68 -18.86
N LEU A 3 -23.37 1.45 -18.34
CA LEU A 3 -24.02 1.05 -17.08
C LEU A 3 -23.50 1.83 -15.85
N TRP A 4 -22.21 2.18 -15.84
CA TRP A 4 -21.60 3.02 -14.80
C TRP A 4 -22.16 4.45 -14.84
N LEU A 5 -22.22 5.04 -16.05
CA LEU A 5 -22.82 6.36 -16.25
C LEU A 5 -24.29 6.35 -15.82
N ARG A 6 -25.09 5.36 -16.26
CA ARG A 6 -26.52 5.24 -15.92
C ARG A 6 -26.77 5.09 -14.41
N LEU A 7 -25.86 4.46 -13.67
CA LEU A 7 -25.95 4.36 -12.20
C LEU A 7 -25.49 5.63 -11.47
N GLY A 8 -24.54 6.38 -12.04
CA GLY A 8 -24.10 7.68 -11.53
C GLY A 8 -25.02 8.86 -11.88
N TRP A 9 -25.79 8.78 -12.97
CA TRP A 9 -26.68 9.85 -13.44
C TRP A 9 -28.02 9.91 -12.71
N ASP A 10 -28.45 8.81 -12.09
CA ASP A 10 -29.70 8.67 -11.33
C ASP A 10 -29.62 9.33 -9.94
N TYR A 11 -29.01 10.52 -9.92
CA TYR A 11 -28.60 11.33 -8.78
C TYR A 11 -29.30 12.70 -8.73
N ASN A 12 -29.86 13.15 -9.86
CA ASN A 12 -30.47 14.47 -10.01
C ASN A 12 -31.98 14.45 -9.77
N ARG A 13 -32.39 14.97 -8.61
CA ARG A 13 -33.57 15.85 -8.47
C ARG A 13 -33.19 17.01 -7.54
N GLU A 14 -32.94 18.17 -8.16
CA GLU A 14 -33.23 19.58 -7.78
C GLU A 14 -33.26 19.98 -6.27
N CYS A 15 -32.76 21.13 -5.79
CA CYS A 15 -32.66 22.50 -6.36
C CYS A 15 -31.42 23.31 -5.80
N PRO A 16 -31.17 24.59 -6.19
CA PRO A 16 -29.81 25.21 -6.21
C PRO A 16 -29.47 26.37 -5.21
N PHE A 17 -28.25 26.93 -5.39
CA PHE A 17 -27.60 28.16 -4.80
C PHE A 17 -26.71 28.00 -3.51
N PRO A 18 -25.77 28.94 -3.21
CA PRO A 18 -24.57 29.24 -4.01
C PRO A 18 -23.22 29.20 -3.21
N LYS A 19 -22.12 29.60 -3.89
CA LYS A 19 -20.69 29.42 -3.53
C LYS A 19 -20.15 30.36 -2.44
N LEU A 20 -19.05 29.97 -1.79
CA LEU A 20 -17.99 30.87 -1.29
C LEU A 20 -16.58 30.30 -1.57
N LEU A 21 -15.63 31.19 -1.87
CA LEU A 21 -14.25 30.93 -2.32
C LEU A 21 -13.25 31.51 -1.32
N ILE A 22 -12.17 30.81 -0.98
CA ILE A 22 -10.92 31.40 -0.43
C ILE A 22 -9.69 30.68 -1.02
N GLN A 23 -8.65 31.45 -1.40
CA GLN A 23 -7.35 30.97 -1.88
C GLN A 23 -6.20 31.30 -0.90
N ARG A 24 -5.01 30.74 -1.21
CA ARG A 24 -3.61 31.24 -1.06
C ARG A 24 -2.77 30.65 0.10
N LYS A 25 -1.43 30.54 0.03
CA LYS A 25 -0.42 30.46 -1.07
C LYS A 25 0.93 29.93 -0.48
N THR A 26 1.95 29.69 -1.31
CA THR A 26 3.36 29.38 -0.95
C THR A 26 4.26 30.64 -0.98
N THR A 27 5.58 30.70 -0.68
CA THR A 27 6.70 29.71 -0.52
C THR A 27 7.89 30.38 0.20
N THR A 28 8.88 29.67 0.80
CA THR A 28 10.25 30.23 0.98
C THR A 28 11.40 29.21 1.21
N THR A 29 12.64 29.68 0.98
CA THR A 29 13.93 28.97 0.77
C THR A 29 14.88 29.03 1.99
N ALA A 30 16.00 28.29 1.97
CA ALA A 30 16.99 28.25 3.08
C ALA A 30 18.47 28.34 2.62
N THR A 31 19.31 28.90 3.49
CA THR A 31 20.79 29.03 3.41
C THR A 31 21.53 27.79 3.95
N GLN A 32 22.86 27.74 3.78
CA GLN A 32 23.69 26.54 3.99
C GLN A 32 24.68 26.71 5.16
N ASP A 33 24.47 25.96 6.25
CA ASP A 33 25.25 26.04 7.49
C ASP A 33 26.39 25.01 7.58
N ILE A 34 27.43 25.32 8.38
CA ILE A 34 28.53 24.40 8.70
C ILE A 34 28.04 23.33 9.69
N TYR A 35 28.14 22.06 9.32
CA TYR A 35 27.62 20.94 10.11
C TYR A 35 28.60 20.44 11.18
N CYS A 36 28.14 20.38 12.44
CA CYS A 36 28.90 19.84 13.56
C CYS A 36 28.54 18.37 13.84
N TYR A 37 29.53 17.48 13.73
CA TYR A 37 29.45 16.06 14.09
C TYR A 37 29.32 15.83 15.60
N GLY A 38 28.70 14.71 16.01
CA GLY A 38 28.26 14.47 17.39
C GLY A 38 29.05 13.45 18.20
N GLY A 39 30.36 13.34 17.98
CA GLY A 39 31.29 12.54 18.78
C GLY A 39 31.44 13.03 20.22
N MET A 40 32.03 12.18 21.07
CA MET A 40 32.27 12.52 22.48
C MET A 40 33.43 13.53 22.58
N THR A 41 33.24 14.63 23.30
CA THR A 41 34.32 15.64 23.47
C THR A 41 35.48 15.03 24.25
N ASP A 42 36.71 15.46 23.97
CA ASP A 42 37.89 14.92 24.65
C ASP A 42 37.85 15.14 26.16
N ALA A 43 37.28 16.26 26.62
CA ALA A 43 37.01 16.51 28.03
C ALA A 43 36.06 15.47 28.65
N ASP A 44 34.92 15.17 28.00
CA ASP A 44 34.00 14.12 28.47
C ASP A 44 34.65 12.72 28.41
N TYR A 45 35.44 12.43 27.37
CA TYR A 45 36.14 11.16 27.19
C TYR A 45 37.14 10.94 28.31
N ASN A 46 37.99 11.94 28.58
CA ASN A 46 39.01 11.90 29.63
C ASN A 46 38.38 11.86 31.02
N ASP A 47 37.31 12.63 31.27
CA ASP A 47 36.55 12.60 32.53
C ASP A 47 36.05 11.19 32.89
N VAL A 48 35.46 10.49 31.92
CA VAL A 48 34.98 9.12 32.12
C VAL A 48 36.16 8.14 32.20
N SER A 49 37.23 8.36 31.42
CA SER A 49 38.41 7.49 31.43
C SER A 49 39.15 7.52 32.76
N SER A 50 39.39 8.70 33.35
CA SER A 50 40.07 8.81 34.66
C SER A 50 39.22 8.30 35.81
N LEU A 51 37.89 8.41 35.72
CA LEU A 51 37.01 7.82 36.73
C LEU A 51 37.02 6.27 36.68
N LEU A 52 37.26 5.67 35.51
CA LEU A 52 37.29 4.22 35.32
C LEU A 52 38.68 3.59 35.52
N ASN A 53 39.76 4.26 35.12
CA ASN A 53 41.14 3.79 35.33
C ASN A 53 41.67 4.15 36.73
N ASP A 54 41.61 5.44 37.08
CA ASP A 54 42.33 6.00 38.24
C ASP A 54 41.43 6.09 39.49
N GLY A 55 40.11 5.87 39.33
CA GLY A 55 39.10 6.08 40.37
C GLY A 55 38.86 7.57 40.72
N VAL A 56 39.55 8.50 40.05
CA VAL A 56 39.52 9.93 40.31
C VAL A 56 38.33 10.58 39.60
N ASN A 57 37.55 11.40 40.30
CA ASN A 57 36.46 12.17 39.71
C ASN A 57 36.91 13.63 39.49
N PRO A 58 37.24 14.05 38.25
CA PRO A 58 37.79 15.37 37.97
C PRO A 58 36.76 16.51 38.08
N ARG A 59 35.47 16.22 38.24
CA ARG A 59 34.43 17.26 38.32
C ARG A 59 34.29 17.80 39.74
N GLU A 60 34.10 19.12 39.83
CA GLU A 60 33.83 19.80 41.09
C GLU A 60 32.33 19.90 41.39
N GLY A 61 31.97 19.90 42.67
CA GLY A 61 30.58 19.96 43.14
C GLY A 61 29.86 18.60 43.20
N LYS A 62 29.02 18.44 44.23
CA LYS A 62 28.30 17.18 44.56
C LYS A 62 27.46 16.66 43.39
N VAL A 63 26.77 17.55 42.67
CA VAL A 63 25.87 17.22 41.55
C VAL A 63 26.66 16.74 40.32
N ALA A 64 27.73 17.44 39.94
CA ALA A 64 28.53 17.06 38.77
C ALA A 64 29.27 15.72 39.00
N ARG A 65 29.79 15.49 40.21
CA ARG A 65 30.38 14.21 40.63
C ARG A 65 29.39 13.06 40.54
N GLN A 66 28.16 13.24 41.03
CA GLN A 66 27.10 12.23 40.91
C GLN A 66 26.66 12.00 39.46
N SER A 67 26.58 13.06 38.66
CA SER A 67 26.28 12.98 37.22
C SER A 67 27.32 12.15 36.46
N LEU A 68 28.62 12.40 36.68
CA LEU A 68 29.68 11.61 36.05
C LEU A 68 29.67 10.15 36.51
N LYS A 69 29.43 9.88 37.81
CA LYS A 69 29.27 8.50 38.31
C LYS A 69 28.10 7.76 37.64
N ARG A 70 26.96 8.42 37.43
CA ARG A 70 25.81 7.86 36.70
C ARG A 70 26.07 7.69 35.21
N LYS A 71 26.90 8.54 34.60
CA LYS A 71 27.29 8.40 33.19
C LYS A 71 28.28 7.25 33.00
N ALA A 72 29.21 7.06 33.93
CA ALA A 72 30.27 6.06 33.83
C ALA A 72 29.81 4.60 33.96
N THR A 73 28.63 4.31 34.53
CA THR A 73 28.09 2.93 34.63
C THR A 73 27.92 2.25 33.28
N ASP A 74 27.61 3.06 32.26
CA ASP A 74 27.27 2.63 30.90
C ASP A 74 28.53 2.31 30.08
N TYR A 75 29.72 2.56 30.63
CA TYR A 75 31.01 2.39 29.95
C TYR A 75 31.94 1.41 30.67
N ILE A 76 32.92 0.93 29.93
CA ILE A 76 34.06 0.10 30.36
C ILE A 76 35.27 0.46 29.50
N ILE A 77 36.46 0.15 29.99
CA ILE A 77 37.71 0.29 29.24
C ILE A 77 38.16 -1.11 28.82
N ILE A 78 38.38 -1.29 27.52
CA ILE A 78 38.94 -2.52 26.94
C ILE A 78 40.07 -2.10 26.02
N ASN A 79 41.26 -2.70 26.17
CA ASN A 79 42.45 -2.42 25.35
C ASN A 79 42.72 -0.89 25.24
N GLU A 80 42.77 -0.22 26.40
CA GLU A 80 43.01 1.23 26.56
C GLU A 80 41.96 2.15 25.89
N LYS A 81 40.83 1.61 25.43
CA LYS A 81 39.77 2.36 24.74
C LYS A 81 38.46 2.35 25.52
N LEU A 82 37.83 3.52 25.61
CA LEU A 82 36.51 3.67 26.19
C LEU A 82 35.47 3.00 25.29
N CYS A 83 34.71 2.10 25.87
CA CYS A 83 33.67 1.35 25.19
C CYS A 83 32.35 1.47 25.97
N LYS A 84 31.23 1.53 25.25
CA LYS A 84 29.87 1.56 25.82
C LYS A 84 29.29 0.15 25.86
N LYS A 85 28.59 -0.21 26.93
CA LYS A 85 27.80 -1.44 27.07
C LYS A 85 26.45 -1.25 26.39
N GLU A 86 26.07 -2.18 25.51
CA GLU A 86 24.75 -2.18 24.86
C GLU A 86 24.25 -3.62 24.73
N GLY A 87 23.63 -4.12 25.81
CA GLY A 87 23.32 -5.54 25.97
C GLY A 87 24.60 -6.38 26.11
N ASP A 88 24.67 -7.49 25.38
CA ASP A 88 25.89 -8.33 25.28
C ASP A 88 26.97 -7.72 24.38
N ALA A 89 26.67 -6.63 23.66
CA ALA A 89 27.61 -5.97 22.77
C ALA A 89 28.41 -4.87 23.49
N THR A 90 29.69 -4.75 23.13
CA THR A 90 30.58 -3.68 23.61
C THR A 90 31.04 -2.84 22.42
N LEU A 91 30.70 -1.55 22.40
CA LEU A 91 30.90 -0.64 21.26
C LEU A 91 31.98 0.40 21.57
N ILE A 92 32.94 0.58 20.66
CA ILE A 92 34.03 1.55 20.84
C ILE A 92 33.48 2.98 20.72
N VAL A 93 33.72 3.81 21.74
CA VAL A 93 33.28 5.21 21.75
C VAL A 93 34.17 6.05 20.85
N VAL A 94 33.57 6.78 19.90
CA VAL A 94 34.30 7.62 18.95
C VAL A 94 34.47 9.04 19.50
N LYS A 95 35.71 9.54 19.47
CA LYS A 95 36.06 10.91 19.85
C LYS A 95 35.60 11.92 18.82
N LYS A 96 35.35 13.16 19.27
CA LYS A 96 35.04 14.29 18.40
C LYS A 96 36.20 14.57 17.43
N GLY A 97 35.91 14.62 16.15
CA GLY A 97 36.89 14.75 15.06
C GLY A 97 37.22 13.43 14.35
N GLU A 98 37.01 12.26 14.98
CA GLU A 98 37.27 10.96 14.36
C GLU A 98 36.06 10.39 13.60
N GLU A 99 34.85 10.90 13.85
CA GLU A 99 33.59 10.38 13.28
C GLU A 99 33.64 10.39 11.75
N LEU A 100 34.12 11.49 11.16
CA LEU A 100 34.24 11.66 9.72
C LEU A 100 35.10 10.55 9.09
N ARG A 101 36.25 10.22 9.70
CA ARG A 101 37.17 9.17 9.23
C ARG A 101 36.54 7.78 9.28
N HIS A 102 35.70 7.52 10.29
CA HIS A 102 34.97 6.25 10.41
C HIS A 102 33.83 6.14 9.38
N ILE A 103 33.06 7.22 9.18
CA ILE A 103 32.00 7.28 8.18
C ILE A 103 32.57 7.14 6.77
N GLU A 104 33.59 7.92 6.43
CA GLU A 104 34.24 7.91 5.11
C GLU A 104 34.81 6.53 4.76
N ARG A 105 35.55 5.90 5.69
CA ARG A 105 36.09 4.55 5.50
C ARG A 105 35.00 3.54 5.18
N VAL A 106 33.96 3.46 6.01
CA VAL A 106 32.84 2.52 5.80
C VAL A 106 32.08 2.84 4.51
N HIS A 107 31.95 4.10 4.17
CA HIS A 107 31.27 4.54 2.95
C HIS A 107 32.02 4.13 1.67
N LEU A 108 33.34 4.24 1.67
CA LEU A 108 34.21 3.77 0.58
C LEU A 108 34.27 2.24 0.51
N GLU A 109 34.46 1.56 1.65
CA GLU A 109 34.47 0.08 1.75
C GLU A 109 33.16 -0.58 1.27
N THR A 110 32.03 0.12 1.41
CA THR A 110 30.71 -0.37 0.95
C THR A 110 30.38 0.08 -0.48
N GLY A 111 31.32 0.69 -1.20
CA GLY A 111 31.11 1.15 -2.57
C GLY A 111 30.00 2.19 -2.70
N HIS A 112 29.92 3.13 -1.75
CA HIS A 112 28.83 4.09 -1.61
C HIS A 112 27.45 3.46 -1.34
N GLY A 113 27.40 2.34 -0.60
CA GLY A 113 26.20 1.51 -0.35
C GLY A 113 25.00 2.14 0.36
N GLY A 114 24.96 3.47 0.50
CA GLY A 114 23.83 4.20 1.06
C GLY A 114 23.79 4.27 2.59
N ARG A 115 22.76 4.95 3.09
CA ARG A 115 22.64 5.36 4.50
C ARG A 115 22.52 4.17 5.44
N ASP A 116 21.65 3.23 5.10
CA ASP A 116 21.31 2.12 6.00
C ASP A 116 22.43 1.09 6.05
N VAL A 117 23.11 0.81 4.94
CA VAL A 117 24.29 -0.08 4.91
C VAL A 117 25.46 0.50 5.71
N CYS A 118 25.73 1.81 5.58
CA CYS A 118 26.76 2.47 6.40
C CYS A 118 26.41 2.43 7.89
N LEU A 119 25.14 2.67 8.24
CA LEU A 119 24.65 2.66 9.61
C LEU A 119 24.77 1.26 10.26
N GLU A 120 24.33 0.21 9.56
CA GLU A 120 24.39 -1.17 10.06
C GLU A 120 25.83 -1.72 10.13
N LYS A 121 26.77 -1.21 9.33
CA LYS A 121 28.20 -1.56 9.47
C LYS A 121 28.86 -0.82 10.65
N LEU A 122 28.55 0.46 10.87
CA LEU A 122 29.13 1.27 11.96
C LEU A 122 28.62 0.88 13.35
N LYS A 123 27.31 0.67 13.51
CA LYS A 123 26.69 0.27 14.78
C LYS A 123 27.24 -1.03 15.38
N LYS A 124 27.84 -1.90 14.58
CA LYS A 124 28.38 -3.20 15.04
C LYS A 124 29.68 -3.08 15.83
N GLY A 125 30.37 -1.94 15.79
CA GLY A 125 31.65 -1.77 16.48
C GLY A 125 31.90 -0.39 17.07
N TYR A 126 31.11 0.63 16.71
CA TYR A 126 31.32 2.01 17.14
C TYR A 126 30.07 2.62 17.77
N TYR A 127 30.25 3.62 18.62
CA TYR A 127 29.17 4.39 19.23
C TYR A 127 29.51 5.90 19.31
N TRP A 128 28.54 6.75 18.93
CA TRP A 128 28.48 8.15 19.32
C TRP A 128 27.06 8.71 19.18
N ASN A 129 26.77 9.82 19.87
CA ASN A 129 25.40 10.26 20.18
C ASN A 129 24.55 10.65 18.96
N ARG A 130 25.16 11.11 17.85
CA ARG A 130 24.44 11.55 16.63
C ARG A 130 24.75 10.73 15.38
N MET A 131 25.32 9.52 15.52
CA MET A 131 25.73 8.64 14.42
C MET A 131 24.76 8.61 13.22
N LYS A 132 23.46 8.37 13.46
CA LYS A 132 22.47 8.30 12.37
C LYS A 132 22.35 9.63 11.59
N HIS A 133 22.40 10.76 12.29
CA HIS A 133 22.29 12.08 11.65
C HIS A 133 23.57 12.44 10.90
N ASP A 134 24.73 12.14 11.50
CA ASP A 134 26.06 12.36 10.93
C ASP A 134 26.27 11.59 9.61
N ILE A 135 25.88 10.31 9.57
CA ILE A 135 25.93 9.47 8.36
C ILE A 135 24.99 10.01 7.27
N VAL A 136 23.77 10.42 7.64
CA VAL A 136 22.79 10.99 6.69
C VAL A 136 23.32 12.30 6.08
N HIS A 137 23.94 13.15 6.91
CA HIS A 137 24.55 14.40 6.49
C HIS A 137 25.74 14.18 5.55
N PHE A 138 26.67 13.31 5.92
CA PHE A 138 27.86 13.00 5.11
C PHE A 138 27.48 12.47 3.71
N ILE A 139 26.58 11.47 3.64
CA ILE A 139 26.18 10.85 2.37
C ILE A 139 25.42 11.84 1.47
N ALA A 140 24.69 12.81 2.04
CA ALA A 140 24.04 13.86 1.25
C ALA A 140 25.04 14.82 0.57
N HIS A 141 26.26 14.93 1.11
CA HIS A 141 27.32 15.81 0.63
C HIS A 141 28.48 15.08 -0.09
N CYS A 142 28.47 13.74 -0.13
CA CYS A 142 29.47 12.98 -0.87
C CYS A 142 29.36 13.22 -2.38
N HIS A 143 30.42 13.74 -3.00
CA HIS A 143 30.46 14.08 -4.42
C HIS A 143 30.10 12.88 -5.33
N GLN A 144 30.58 11.68 -5.04
CA GLN A 144 30.25 10.47 -5.83
C GLN A 144 28.78 10.06 -5.66
N CYS A 145 28.18 10.21 -4.47
CA CYS A 145 26.75 9.98 -4.29
C CYS A 145 25.89 11.04 -5.00
N GLN A 146 26.34 12.30 -4.98
CA GLN A 146 25.70 13.39 -5.72
C GLN A 146 25.82 13.17 -7.22
N LEU A 147 27.00 12.82 -7.74
CA LEU A 147 27.21 12.48 -9.14
C LEU A 147 26.39 11.25 -9.56
N ASN A 148 26.31 10.18 -8.77
CA ASN A 148 25.45 9.04 -9.12
C ASN A 148 23.96 9.41 -9.11
N ARG A 149 23.53 10.29 -8.19
CA ARG A 149 22.16 10.83 -8.17
C ARG A 149 21.86 11.73 -9.37
N THR A 150 22.82 12.56 -9.78
CA THR A 150 22.71 13.45 -10.95
C THR A 150 22.86 12.67 -12.25
N ALA A 151 23.73 11.67 -12.31
CA ALA A 151 23.88 10.76 -13.44
C ALA A 151 22.60 9.94 -13.64
N LEU A 152 21.98 9.41 -12.59
CA LEU A 152 20.62 8.84 -12.66
C LEU A 152 19.56 9.86 -13.12
N SER A 153 19.83 11.17 -13.03
CA SER A 153 19.00 12.26 -13.54
C SER A 153 19.42 12.80 -14.92
N THR A 154 20.54 12.33 -15.50
CA THR A 154 21.11 12.81 -16.78
C THR A 154 21.31 11.67 -17.79
N GLN A 155 21.37 10.42 -17.33
CA GLN A 155 21.52 9.20 -18.12
C GLN A 155 20.22 8.78 -18.82
N ASN A 156 19.53 9.75 -19.44
CA ASN A 156 18.50 9.49 -20.44
C ASN A 156 19.04 9.60 -21.87
N ASN A 157 20.31 9.99 -22.09
CA ASN A 157 20.79 10.39 -23.43
C ASN A 157 22.01 9.67 -24.04
N GLU A 158 22.74 8.78 -23.35
CA GLU A 158 23.82 8.00 -24.00
C GLU A 158 23.89 6.54 -23.51
N LEU A 159 23.87 5.60 -24.45
CA LEU A 159 24.14 4.18 -24.23
C LEU A 159 25.65 3.94 -24.21
N ARG A 160 26.15 3.25 -23.18
CA ARG A 160 27.52 2.73 -23.14
C ARG A 160 27.49 1.19 -23.18
N PRO A 161 28.38 0.53 -23.94
CA PRO A 161 28.39 -0.92 -24.03
C PRO A 161 28.77 -1.55 -22.69
N VAL A 162 27.99 -2.55 -22.28
CA VAL A 162 28.26 -3.37 -21.10
C VAL A 162 29.47 -4.26 -21.39
N ARG A 163 30.45 -4.31 -20.49
CA ARG A 163 31.58 -5.24 -20.64
C ARG A 163 31.07 -6.67 -20.49
N PRO A 164 31.49 -7.63 -21.35
CA PRO A 164 31.06 -9.01 -21.22
C PRO A 164 31.44 -9.57 -19.83
N PRO A 165 30.58 -10.40 -19.21
CA PRO A 165 30.85 -10.99 -17.91
C PRO A 165 32.12 -11.86 -17.97
N ARG A 166 32.93 -11.82 -16.91
CA ARG A 166 34.17 -12.60 -16.79
C ARG A 166 33.95 -14.07 -16.40
N GLN A 167 32.72 -14.44 -16.07
CA GLN A 167 32.35 -15.84 -15.92
C GLN A 167 32.07 -16.42 -17.32
N PRO A 168 32.49 -17.66 -17.61
CA PRO A 168 32.03 -18.32 -18.83
C PRO A 168 30.50 -18.31 -18.81
N CYS A 169 29.89 -18.15 -19.98
CA CYS A 169 28.44 -18.22 -20.10
C CYS A 169 27.97 -19.60 -19.60
N THR A 170 27.51 -19.67 -18.35
CA THR A 170 26.45 -20.60 -17.98
C THR A 170 25.29 -20.23 -18.88
N MET A 171 25.19 -20.94 -20.01
CA MET A 171 23.98 -21.03 -20.80
C MET A 171 22.83 -21.12 -19.80
N VAL A 172 21.89 -20.17 -19.86
CA VAL A 172 20.66 -20.28 -19.07
C VAL A 172 20.06 -21.61 -19.49
N GLN A 173 20.13 -22.59 -18.59
CA GLN A 173 19.65 -23.93 -18.90
C GLN A 173 18.17 -23.78 -19.28
N PRO A 174 17.70 -24.46 -20.33
CA PRO A 174 16.32 -24.33 -20.78
C PRO A 174 15.41 -24.57 -19.59
N ALA A 175 14.54 -23.59 -19.29
CA ALA A 175 13.82 -23.44 -18.04
C ALA A 175 13.53 -24.78 -17.36
N ASP A 176 14.15 -24.98 -16.19
CA ASP A 176 14.16 -26.25 -15.48
C ASP A 176 12.75 -26.83 -15.38
N SER A 177 12.63 -28.13 -15.59
CA SER A 177 11.34 -28.81 -15.80
C SER A 177 10.33 -28.53 -14.68
N SER A 178 10.81 -28.38 -13.44
CA SER A 178 10.02 -27.92 -12.29
C SER A 178 9.42 -26.53 -12.49
N MET A 179 10.24 -25.54 -12.88
CA MET A 179 9.80 -24.15 -13.05
C MET A 179 8.77 -24.01 -14.19
N ARG A 180 8.88 -24.82 -15.25
CA ARG A 180 7.87 -24.87 -16.32
C ARG A 180 6.53 -25.40 -15.80
N ASN A 181 6.56 -26.44 -14.96
CA ASN A 181 5.34 -27.00 -14.36
C ASN A 181 4.68 -25.99 -13.40
N ASP A 182 5.48 -25.29 -12.58
CA ASP A 182 4.99 -24.21 -11.71
C ASP A 182 4.27 -23.11 -12.53
N LEU A 183 4.90 -22.62 -13.60
CA LEU A 183 4.30 -21.60 -14.48
C LEU A 183 2.99 -22.08 -15.13
N MET A 184 2.91 -23.34 -15.56
CA MET A 184 1.67 -23.91 -16.10
C MET A 184 0.56 -23.94 -15.04
N ILE A 185 0.85 -24.39 -13.82
CA ILE A 185 -0.12 -24.41 -12.72
C ILE A 185 -0.62 -22.99 -12.42
N ILE A 186 0.29 -22.02 -12.32
CA ILE A 186 -0.03 -20.62 -12.01
C ILE A 186 -0.90 -19.99 -13.10
N GLY A 187 -0.51 -20.18 -14.37
CA GLY A 187 -1.28 -19.70 -15.52
C GLY A 187 -2.69 -20.30 -15.56
N THR A 188 -2.83 -21.60 -15.29
CA THR A 188 -4.14 -22.26 -15.17
C THR A 188 -4.98 -21.67 -14.04
N ILE A 189 -4.42 -21.44 -12.85
CA ILE A 189 -5.16 -20.86 -11.72
C ILE A 189 -5.65 -19.43 -12.06
N TYR A 190 -4.82 -18.60 -12.70
CA TYR A 190 -5.20 -17.25 -13.13
C TYR A 190 -6.30 -17.21 -14.20
N VAL A 191 -6.44 -18.26 -15.02
CA VAL A 191 -7.56 -18.38 -15.98
C VAL A 191 -8.81 -18.95 -15.30
N VAL A 192 -8.69 -20.06 -14.57
CA VAL A 192 -9.84 -20.81 -14.03
C VAL A 192 -10.52 -20.06 -12.87
N SER A 193 -9.74 -19.48 -11.94
CA SER A 193 -10.32 -18.88 -10.73
C SER A 193 -11.21 -17.66 -10.99
N PRO A 194 -10.87 -16.67 -11.86
CA PRO A 194 -11.79 -15.58 -12.14
C PRO A 194 -13.01 -16.05 -12.94
N LEU A 195 -12.83 -16.94 -13.92
CA LEU A 195 -13.93 -17.45 -14.74
C LEU A 195 -14.96 -18.24 -13.92
N LEU A 196 -14.52 -18.98 -12.89
CA LEU A 196 -15.41 -19.67 -11.96
C LEU A 196 -16.18 -18.71 -11.04
N LEU A 197 -15.52 -17.65 -10.54
CA LEU A 197 -16.08 -16.78 -9.50
C LEU A 197 -16.90 -15.58 -10.03
N VAL A 198 -16.57 -15.06 -11.22
CA VAL A 198 -17.26 -13.92 -11.83
C VAL A 198 -18.77 -14.15 -12.05
N PRO A 199 -19.26 -15.33 -12.50
CA PRO A 199 -20.70 -15.58 -12.65
C PRO A 199 -21.49 -15.38 -11.34
N PHE A 200 -20.93 -15.75 -10.20
CA PHE A 200 -21.55 -15.53 -8.89
C PHE A 200 -21.63 -14.02 -8.55
N GLN A 201 -20.59 -13.25 -8.87
CA GLN A 201 -20.56 -11.80 -8.68
C GLN A 201 -21.56 -11.08 -9.61
N ILE A 202 -21.64 -11.47 -10.88
CA ILE A 202 -22.65 -10.97 -11.84
C ILE A 202 -24.06 -11.19 -11.28
N ARG A 203 -24.32 -12.35 -10.70
CA ARG A 203 -25.63 -12.67 -10.10
C ARG A 203 -25.97 -11.78 -8.91
N ILE A 204 -25.00 -11.41 -8.07
CA ILE A 204 -25.23 -10.45 -6.97
C ILE A 204 -25.56 -9.05 -7.52
N ILE A 205 -24.80 -8.58 -8.51
CA ILE A 205 -25.07 -7.28 -9.17
C ILE A 205 -26.47 -7.27 -9.78
N TYR A 206 -26.87 -8.36 -10.46
CA TYR A 206 -28.22 -8.50 -11.00
C TYR A 206 -29.29 -8.37 -9.90
N ILE A 207 -29.11 -9.01 -8.74
CA ILE A 207 -30.06 -8.89 -7.62
C ILE A 207 -30.14 -7.45 -7.09
N PHE A 208 -29.00 -6.75 -6.94
CA PHE A 208 -29.00 -5.35 -6.50
C PHE A 208 -29.65 -4.38 -7.49
N LEU A 209 -29.60 -4.67 -8.79
CA LEU A 209 -30.15 -3.80 -9.84
C LEU A 209 -31.60 -4.13 -10.23
N ALA A 210 -32.01 -5.39 -10.11
CA ALA A 210 -33.35 -5.86 -10.51
C ALA A 210 -34.41 -5.71 -9.40
N GLN A 211 -34.01 -5.72 -8.12
CA GLN A 211 -34.94 -5.62 -6.99
C GLN A 211 -35.12 -4.15 -6.56
N ASN A 212 -36.36 -3.66 -6.61
CA ASN A 212 -36.68 -2.26 -6.27
C ASN A 212 -36.33 -1.91 -4.81
N GLU A 213 -36.47 -2.86 -3.88
CA GLU A 213 -36.10 -2.71 -2.47
C GLU A 213 -34.62 -2.33 -2.28
N PHE A 214 -33.71 -3.02 -2.98
CA PHE A 214 -32.27 -2.72 -2.91
C PHE A 214 -31.89 -1.51 -3.75
N LYS A 215 -32.52 -1.33 -4.93
CA LYS A 215 -32.25 -0.22 -5.86
C LYS A 215 -32.52 1.16 -5.26
N ALA A 216 -33.48 1.28 -4.34
CA ALA A 216 -33.80 2.54 -3.65
C ALA A 216 -32.66 3.04 -2.74
N LEU A 217 -31.81 2.14 -2.24
CA LEU A 217 -30.82 2.43 -1.20
C LEU A 217 -29.42 2.68 -1.79
N GLN A 218 -28.89 3.88 -1.54
CA GLN A 218 -27.60 4.34 -2.08
C GLN A 218 -26.40 3.43 -1.73
N CYS A 219 -26.43 2.79 -0.56
CA CYS A 219 -25.37 1.83 -0.17
C CYS A 219 -25.31 0.62 -1.11
N PHE A 220 -26.44 0.11 -1.58
CA PHE A 220 -26.48 -1.02 -2.52
C PHE A 220 -26.05 -0.61 -3.93
N LYS A 221 -26.34 0.62 -4.38
CA LYS A 221 -25.76 1.18 -5.61
C LYS A 221 -24.22 1.20 -5.55
N ILE A 222 -23.63 1.68 -4.45
CA ILE A 222 -22.17 1.69 -4.25
C ILE A 222 -21.61 0.25 -4.19
N MET A 223 -22.26 -0.67 -3.47
CA MET A 223 -21.83 -2.08 -3.39
C MET A 223 -21.91 -2.80 -4.75
N ALA A 224 -22.90 -2.49 -5.60
CA ALA A 224 -22.96 -2.97 -6.97
C ALA A 224 -21.78 -2.44 -7.82
N MET A 225 -21.39 -1.18 -7.64
CA MET A 225 -20.24 -0.57 -8.33
C MET A 225 -18.90 -1.16 -7.89
N ILE A 226 -18.71 -1.40 -6.59
CA ILE A 226 -17.55 -2.15 -6.07
C ILE A 226 -17.51 -3.55 -6.70
N SER A 227 -18.64 -4.23 -6.76
CA SER A 227 -18.72 -5.58 -7.34
C SER A 227 -18.41 -5.58 -8.85
N MET A 228 -18.83 -4.56 -9.60
CA MET A 228 -18.42 -4.36 -11.00
C MET A 228 -16.91 -4.13 -11.13
N ALA A 229 -16.31 -3.31 -10.26
CA ALA A 229 -14.87 -3.07 -10.27
C ALA A 229 -14.08 -4.35 -9.90
N ASN A 230 -14.57 -5.16 -8.97
CA ASN A 230 -13.99 -6.46 -8.62
C ASN A 230 -14.03 -7.44 -9.80
N ILE A 231 -15.12 -7.48 -10.58
CA ILE A 231 -15.20 -8.31 -11.80
C ILE A 231 -14.18 -7.82 -12.83
N SER A 232 -14.12 -6.52 -13.12
CA SER A 232 -13.13 -5.96 -14.05
C SER A 232 -11.71 -6.31 -13.64
N TYR A 233 -11.38 -6.11 -12.36
CA TYR A 233 -10.09 -6.47 -11.76
C TYR A 233 -9.78 -7.96 -11.90
N GLY A 234 -10.73 -8.84 -11.55
CA GLY A 234 -10.57 -10.29 -11.64
C GLY A 234 -10.37 -10.80 -13.07
N LEU A 235 -11.13 -10.28 -14.03
CA LEU A 235 -11.01 -10.66 -15.44
C LEU A 235 -9.68 -10.25 -16.08
N CYS A 236 -8.97 -9.26 -15.51
CA CYS A 236 -7.63 -8.88 -16.00
C CYS A 236 -6.57 -9.97 -15.77
N PHE A 237 -6.79 -10.92 -14.86
CA PHE A 237 -5.89 -12.06 -14.67
C PHE A 237 -6.02 -13.13 -15.77
N VAL A 238 -7.13 -13.20 -16.49
CA VAL A 238 -7.33 -14.18 -17.56
C VAL A 238 -6.30 -14.03 -18.70
N PRO A 239 -6.10 -12.84 -19.34
CA PRO A 239 -5.05 -12.68 -20.34
C PRO A 239 -3.63 -12.79 -19.76
N MET A 240 -3.43 -12.44 -18.49
CA MET A 240 -2.15 -12.68 -17.80
C MET A 240 -1.86 -14.19 -17.72
N GLY A 241 -2.84 -15.00 -17.28
CA GLY A 241 -2.74 -16.46 -17.26
C GLY A 241 -2.51 -17.06 -18.64
N ILE A 242 -3.24 -16.61 -19.67
CA ILE A 242 -3.02 -17.07 -21.06
C ILE A 242 -1.61 -16.70 -21.55
N THR A 243 -1.07 -15.53 -21.19
CA THR A 243 0.31 -15.14 -21.56
C THR A 243 1.33 -16.07 -20.92
N ILE A 244 1.17 -16.37 -19.62
CA ILE A 244 2.03 -17.32 -18.89
C ILE A 244 1.96 -18.72 -19.52
N LEU A 245 0.77 -19.18 -19.92
CA LEU A 245 0.58 -20.50 -20.54
C LEU A 245 1.13 -20.59 -21.97
N THR A 246 0.99 -19.52 -22.76
CA THR A 246 1.37 -19.51 -24.18
C THR A 246 2.77 -18.97 -24.44
N GLN A 247 3.42 -18.37 -23.44
CA GLN A 247 4.71 -17.65 -23.55
C GLN A 247 4.69 -16.57 -24.65
N ASN A 248 3.51 -16.06 -24.99
CA ASN A 248 3.27 -15.09 -26.06
C ASN A 248 2.50 -13.89 -25.51
N GLY A 249 3.05 -12.68 -25.65
CA GLY A 249 2.52 -11.43 -25.09
C GLY A 249 1.17 -10.91 -25.63
N LEU A 250 0.36 -11.76 -26.27
CA LEU A 250 -0.97 -11.48 -26.82
C LEU A 250 -1.09 -10.13 -27.56
N ASN A 251 -0.10 -9.80 -28.40
CA ASN A 251 -0.03 -8.53 -29.15
C ASN A 251 -0.24 -7.27 -28.28
N GLY A 252 0.20 -7.31 -27.01
CA GLY A 252 0.05 -6.21 -26.05
C GLY A 252 -1.30 -6.16 -25.32
N PHE A 253 -2.23 -7.08 -25.59
CA PHE A 253 -3.52 -7.17 -24.89
C PHE A 253 -3.34 -7.32 -23.37
N THR A 254 -2.36 -8.14 -22.96
CA THR A 254 -1.99 -8.38 -21.56
C THR A 254 -1.52 -7.12 -20.84
N LEU A 255 -0.77 -6.27 -21.54
CA LEU A 255 -0.37 -4.96 -21.03
C LEU A 255 -1.58 -4.02 -20.89
N GLY A 256 -2.52 -4.05 -21.84
CA GLY A 256 -3.80 -3.33 -21.73
C GLY A 256 -4.63 -3.78 -20.52
N ALA A 257 -4.73 -5.09 -20.30
CA ALA A 257 -5.40 -5.69 -19.16
C ALA A 257 -4.75 -5.30 -17.83
N PHE A 258 -3.41 -5.27 -17.74
CA PHE A 258 -2.73 -4.84 -16.52
C PHE A 258 -2.93 -3.33 -16.21
N LYS A 259 -3.00 -2.48 -17.24
CA LYS A 259 -3.36 -1.06 -17.06
C LYS A 259 -4.80 -0.91 -16.54
N LEU A 260 -5.72 -1.76 -16.99
CA LEU A 260 -7.11 -1.81 -16.48
C LEU A 260 -7.20 -2.37 -15.06
N TRP A 261 -6.35 -3.35 -14.72
CA TRP A 261 -6.21 -3.90 -13.36
C TRP A 261 -5.79 -2.82 -12.35
N MET A 262 -4.75 -2.05 -12.67
CA MET A 262 -4.27 -0.90 -11.89
C MET A 262 -5.38 0.13 -11.63
N ALA A 263 -6.12 0.50 -12.68
CA ALA A 263 -7.24 1.43 -12.55
C ALA A 263 -8.39 0.84 -11.72
N SER A 264 -8.74 -0.42 -11.94
CA SER A 264 -9.79 -1.12 -11.19
C SER A 264 -9.47 -1.19 -9.69
N TRP A 265 -8.20 -1.41 -9.32
CA TRP A 265 -7.76 -1.39 -7.93
C TRP A 265 -7.97 -0.03 -7.25
N ALA A 266 -7.58 1.08 -7.92
CA ALA A 266 -7.87 2.43 -7.42
C ALA A 266 -9.38 2.68 -7.26
N ALA A 267 -10.19 2.23 -8.21
CA ALA A 267 -11.65 2.35 -8.13
C ALA A 267 -12.22 1.62 -6.92
N ILE A 268 -11.76 0.40 -6.63
CA ILE A 268 -12.20 -0.40 -5.48
C ILE A 268 -11.90 0.34 -4.16
N LEU A 269 -10.66 0.83 -3.99
CA LEU A 269 -10.27 1.53 -2.75
C LEU A 269 -11.02 2.85 -2.55
N ALA A 270 -11.22 3.63 -3.61
CA ALA A 270 -11.95 4.89 -3.55
C ALA A 270 -13.47 4.67 -3.30
N LEU A 271 -14.06 3.62 -3.87
CA LEU A 271 -15.46 3.25 -3.63
C LEU A 271 -15.68 2.65 -2.23
N ASP A 272 -14.72 1.91 -1.67
CA ASP A 272 -14.78 1.42 -0.29
C ASP A 272 -14.74 2.59 0.72
N LEU A 273 -13.95 3.64 0.46
CA LEU A 273 -13.99 4.88 1.25
C LEU A 273 -15.33 5.60 1.13
N ALA A 274 -15.89 5.71 -0.09
CA ALA A 274 -17.21 6.29 -0.31
C ALA A 274 -18.32 5.50 0.42
N LEU A 275 -18.22 4.16 0.43
CA LEU A 275 -19.13 3.28 1.19
C LEU A 275 -18.99 3.50 2.70
N ALA A 276 -17.77 3.63 3.22
CA ALA A 276 -17.51 3.89 4.63
C ALA A 276 -18.10 5.25 5.08
N VAL A 277 -17.89 6.32 4.31
CA VAL A 277 -18.48 7.65 4.59
C VAL A 277 -20.00 7.62 4.50
N ASN A 278 -20.57 6.90 3.53
CA ASN A 278 -22.02 6.71 3.45
C ASN A 278 -22.58 5.94 4.66
N ARG A 279 -21.85 4.95 5.20
CA ARG A 279 -22.20 4.25 6.45
C ARG A 279 -22.10 5.18 7.66
N LEU A 280 -21.04 5.98 7.77
CA LEU A 280 -20.88 7.00 8.83
C LEU A 280 -22.05 8.01 8.82
N ARG A 281 -22.44 8.49 7.64
CA ARG A 281 -23.63 9.36 7.48
C ARG A 281 -24.91 8.69 7.99
N LEU A 282 -25.16 7.44 7.61
CA LEU A 282 -26.38 6.72 7.99
C LEU A 282 -26.45 6.41 9.49
N ILE A 283 -25.31 6.14 10.14
CA ILE A 283 -25.25 5.78 11.56
C ILE A 283 -25.22 7.03 12.45
N CYS A 284 -24.41 8.04 12.11
CA CYS A 284 -24.23 9.23 12.95
C CYS A 284 -25.14 10.41 12.58
N ASN A 285 -25.95 10.28 11.53
CA ASN A 285 -26.91 11.27 11.03
C ASN A 285 -26.32 12.68 10.70
N PHE A 286 -25.02 12.76 10.38
CA PHE A 286 -24.39 14.03 10.03
C PHE A 286 -24.76 14.49 8.62
N HIS A 287 -25.47 15.61 8.50
CA HIS A 287 -25.96 16.11 7.21
C HIS A 287 -24.83 16.48 6.22
N PHE A 288 -23.75 17.12 6.70
CA PHE A 288 -22.63 17.56 5.84
C PHE A 288 -21.91 16.41 5.12
N LEU A 289 -21.91 15.20 5.70
CA LEU A 289 -21.32 14.01 5.09
C LEU A 289 -22.02 13.59 3.79
N TRP A 290 -23.25 14.06 3.54
CA TRP A 290 -23.91 13.87 2.24
C TRP A 290 -23.10 14.50 1.11
N THR A 291 -22.72 15.77 1.28
CA THR A 291 -21.95 16.55 0.32
C THR A 291 -20.59 15.93 0.06
N ILE A 292 -19.87 15.56 1.13
CA ILE A 292 -18.58 14.85 1.04
C ILE A 292 -18.74 13.52 0.31
N GLY A 293 -19.79 12.74 0.62
CA GLY A 293 -20.10 11.49 -0.07
C GLY A 293 -20.28 11.64 -1.58
N LYS A 294 -20.88 12.75 -2.07
CA LYS A 294 -20.99 13.02 -3.52
C LYS A 294 -19.62 13.17 -4.17
N TYR A 295 -18.80 14.05 -3.59
CA TYR A 295 -17.48 14.36 -4.13
C TYR A 295 -16.57 13.14 -4.12
N LEU A 296 -16.62 12.34 -3.06
CA LEU A 296 -15.92 11.05 -2.98
C LEU A 296 -16.39 10.05 -4.04
N HIS A 297 -17.70 9.94 -4.26
CA HIS A 297 -18.24 9.06 -5.29
C HIS A 297 -17.80 9.48 -6.70
N PHE A 298 -17.87 10.78 -7.01
CA PHE A 298 -17.45 11.33 -8.29
C PHE A 298 -15.92 11.23 -8.50
N ALA A 299 -15.12 11.48 -7.46
CA ALA A 299 -13.67 11.29 -7.48
C ALA A 299 -13.29 9.80 -7.67
N ALA A 300 -14.02 8.88 -7.06
CA ALA A 300 -13.85 7.42 -7.23
C ALA A 300 -14.20 6.93 -8.65
N LEU A 301 -14.89 7.75 -9.46
CA LEU A 301 -15.13 7.49 -10.88
C LEU A 301 -14.06 8.12 -11.77
N ILE A 302 -13.73 9.40 -11.53
CA ILE A 302 -12.80 10.15 -12.37
C ILE A 302 -11.36 9.67 -12.19
N TYR A 303 -10.87 9.54 -10.96
CA TYR A 303 -9.45 9.26 -10.72
C TYR A 303 -8.98 7.93 -11.38
N PRO A 304 -9.70 6.80 -11.25
CA PRO A 304 -9.36 5.56 -11.97
C PRO A 304 -9.37 5.73 -13.49
N LEU A 305 -10.32 6.48 -14.04
CA LEU A 305 -10.41 6.74 -15.48
C LEU A 305 -9.21 7.60 -15.94
N THR A 306 -8.82 8.62 -15.19
CA THR A 306 -7.62 9.42 -15.46
C THR A 306 -6.38 8.54 -15.43
N VAL A 307 -6.18 7.70 -14.41
CA VAL A 307 -5.05 6.77 -14.33
C VAL A 307 -5.03 5.81 -15.53
N PHE A 308 -6.18 5.23 -15.90
CA PHE A 308 -6.28 4.33 -17.05
C PHE A 308 -5.89 5.03 -18.36
N LEU A 309 -6.49 6.19 -18.64
CA LEU A 309 -6.21 6.97 -19.85
C LEU A 309 -4.74 7.43 -19.90
N THR A 310 -4.18 7.90 -18.78
CA THR A 310 -2.76 8.27 -18.68
C THR A 310 -1.83 7.08 -18.94
N LEU A 311 -2.19 5.88 -18.50
CA LEU A 311 -1.44 4.66 -18.78
C LEU A 311 -1.60 4.17 -20.23
N LEU A 312 -2.67 4.54 -20.95
CA LEU A 312 -2.80 4.28 -22.38
C LEU A 312 -1.91 5.22 -23.21
N THR A 313 -1.68 6.46 -22.76
CA THR A 313 -0.78 7.42 -23.41
C THR A 313 0.66 6.88 -23.51
N PRO A 314 1.40 7.11 -24.61
CA PRO A 314 2.80 6.66 -24.73
C PRO A 314 3.75 7.23 -23.67
N LEU A 315 3.37 8.32 -22.99
CA LEU A 315 4.14 9.03 -21.96
C LEU A 315 4.30 8.27 -20.62
N ALA A 316 3.48 7.25 -20.38
CA ALA A 316 3.62 6.35 -19.23
C ALA A 316 3.69 4.90 -19.74
N GLY A 317 4.40 4.04 -19.01
CA GLY A 317 4.60 2.66 -19.41
C GLY A 317 4.71 1.71 -18.23
N ILE A 318 4.34 0.47 -18.52
CA ILE A 318 4.55 -0.67 -17.65
C ILE A 318 5.14 -1.75 -18.57
N VAL A 319 6.15 -2.46 -18.10
CA VAL A 319 6.79 -3.59 -18.77
C VAL A 319 6.35 -4.85 -18.04
N PHE A 320 5.99 -5.89 -18.79
CA PHE A 320 5.80 -7.23 -18.25
C PHE A 320 7.14 -7.96 -18.31
N LEU A 321 7.57 -8.57 -17.20
CA LEU A 321 8.75 -9.43 -17.14
C LEU A 321 8.26 -10.87 -17.18
N ASP A 322 8.28 -11.46 -18.37
CA ASP A 322 7.82 -12.84 -18.63
C ASP A 322 8.49 -13.84 -17.68
N ASP A 323 9.82 -13.75 -17.52
CA ASP A 323 10.65 -14.60 -16.64
C ASP A 323 10.28 -14.55 -15.14
N LYS A 324 9.51 -13.54 -14.70
CA LYS A 324 9.21 -13.29 -13.29
C LYS A 324 7.73 -13.20 -12.97
N VAL A 325 6.84 -13.34 -13.96
CA VAL A 325 5.37 -13.19 -13.77
C VAL A 325 5.02 -11.85 -13.10
N PHE A 326 5.83 -10.82 -13.34
CA PHE A 326 5.80 -9.56 -12.60
C PHE A 326 5.78 -8.36 -13.54
N PHE A 327 5.24 -7.23 -13.08
CA PHE A 327 5.17 -5.99 -13.86
C PHE A 327 5.99 -4.88 -13.19
N THR A 328 6.80 -4.18 -13.95
CA THR A 328 7.57 -3.01 -13.49
C THR A 328 7.15 -1.77 -14.26
N TYR A 329 7.18 -0.61 -13.60
CA TYR A 329 7.02 0.67 -14.31
C TYR A 329 8.20 0.90 -15.25
N ASP A 330 7.90 1.41 -16.45
CA ASP A 330 8.92 1.82 -17.42
C ASP A 330 9.48 3.20 -17.02
N PHE A 331 10.63 3.21 -16.36
CA PHE A 331 11.27 4.44 -15.87
C PHE A 331 11.93 5.28 -16.97
N HIS A 332 12.08 4.78 -18.20
CA HIS A 332 12.52 5.60 -19.34
C HIS A 332 11.46 6.63 -19.74
N LYS A 333 10.21 6.44 -19.30
CA LYS A 333 9.09 7.32 -19.61
C LYS A 333 8.81 8.31 -18.47
N PRO A 334 8.74 9.62 -18.75
CA PRO A 334 8.77 10.65 -17.72
C PRO A 334 7.55 10.62 -16.78
N LEU A 335 6.39 10.14 -17.27
CA LEU A 335 5.16 10.15 -16.49
C LEU A 335 4.98 8.88 -15.64
N SER A 336 5.74 7.80 -15.90
CA SER A 336 5.61 6.52 -15.19
C SER A 336 5.87 6.66 -13.69
N ASP A 337 6.93 7.39 -13.29
CA ASP A 337 7.26 7.57 -11.88
C ASP A 337 6.28 8.53 -11.17
N VAL A 338 5.73 9.52 -11.89
CA VAL A 338 4.65 10.37 -11.37
C VAL A 338 3.39 9.53 -11.13
N VAL A 339 2.99 8.70 -12.09
CA VAL A 339 1.84 7.78 -11.94
C VAL A 339 2.07 6.82 -10.77
N ARG A 340 3.25 6.21 -10.64
CA ARG A 340 3.62 5.35 -9.51
C ARG A 340 3.47 6.05 -8.17
N ARG A 341 4.03 7.27 -8.02
CA ARG A 341 3.95 8.04 -6.77
C ARG A 341 2.52 8.49 -6.45
N VAL A 342 1.80 9.05 -7.42
CA VAL A 342 0.41 9.52 -7.24
C VAL A 342 -0.52 8.35 -6.92
N HIS A 343 -0.36 7.20 -7.58
CA HIS A 343 -1.14 5.99 -7.31
C HIS A 343 -0.85 5.37 -5.94
N GLY A 344 0.43 5.30 -5.54
CA GLY A 344 0.80 4.87 -4.19
C GLY A 344 0.21 5.75 -3.09
N ILE A 345 0.31 7.08 -3.24
CA ILE A 345 -0.26 8.05 -2.29
C ILE A 345 -1.79 7.95 -2.24
N HIS A 346 -2.46 7.85 -3.40
CA HIS A 346 -3.92 7.69 -3.46
C HIS A 346 -4.39 6.42 -2.73
N ASN A 347 -3.78 5.27 -3.03
CA ASN A 347 -4.15 4.00 -2.41
C ASN A 347 -3.96 4.02 -0.89
N LEU A 348 -2.81 4.55 -0.42
CA LEU A 348 -2.51 4.69 1.00
C LEU A 348 -3.51 5.64 1.69
N PHE A 349 -3.83 6.77 1.07
CA PHE A 349 -4.83 7.72 1.56
C PHE A 349 -6.21 7.06 1.68
N CYS A 350 -6.69 6.38 0.63
CA CYS A 350 -8.00 5.74 0.64
C CYS A 350 -8.13 4.65 1.72
N VAL A 351 -7.11 3.79 1.87
CA VAL A 351 -7.08 2.75 2.91
C VAL A 351 -7.04 3.36 4.32
N THR A 352 -6.19 4.37 4.54
CA THR A 352 -6.04 5.03 5.85
C THR A 352 -7.30 5.82 6.24
N ALA A 353 -7.86 6.60 5.32
CA ALA A 353 -9.10 7.33 5.55
C ALA A 353 -10.28 6.38 5.82
N THR A 354 -10.33 5.23 5.14
CA THR A 354 -11.36 4.20 5.38
C THR A 354 -11.26 3.63 6.79
N LEU A 355 -10.06 3.34 7.27
CA LEU A 355 -9.82 2.93 8.66
C LEU A 355 -10.32 3.98 9.65
N LEU A 356 -9.91 5.24 9.49
CA LEU A 356 -10.29 6.33 10.40
C LEU A 356 -11.81 6.48 10.47
N VAL A 357 -12.51 6.41 9.33
CA VAL A 357 -13.98 6.43 9.29
C VAL A 357 -14.61 5.25 10.04
N TYR A 358 -14.09 4.02 9.89
CA TYR A 358 -14.61 2.86 10.63
C TYR A 358 -14.27 2.88 12.13
N ILE A 359 -13.13 3.43 12.52
CA ILE A 359 -12.81 3.73 13.93
C ILE A 359 -13.83 4.74 14.48
N SER A 360 -14.11 5.84 13.75
CA SER A 360 -15.11 6.83 14.17
C SER A 360 -16.52 6.23 14.32
N ILE A 361 -16.96 5.37 13.39
CA ILE A 361 -18.22 4.62 13.51
C ILE A 361 -18.23 3.76 14.79
N SER A 362 -17.14 3.03 15.04
CA SER A 362 -17.03 2.12 16.19
C SER A 362 -17.05 2.87 17.53
N VAL A 363 -16.28 3.95 17.65
CA VAL A 363 -16.27 4.82 18.83
C VAL A 363 -17.63 5.46 19.06
N TYR A 364 -18.32 5.92 18.00
CA TYR A 364 -19.68 6.48 18.11
C TYR A 364 -20.68 5.45 18.64
N LEU A 365 -20.69 4.23 18.07
CA LEU A 365 -21.58 3.15 18.50
C LEU A 365 -21.31 2.72 19.96
N ILE A 366 -20.06 2.67 20.39
CA ILE A 366 -19.69 2.38 21.79
C ILE A 366 -20.20 3.52 22.70
N THR A 367 -19.91 4.77 22.35
CA THR A 367 -20.31 5.96 23.15
C THR A 367 -21.82 6.05 23.31
N GLN A 368 -22.58 5.82 22.23
CA GLN A 368 -24.04 5.79 22.26
C GLN A 368 -24.57 4.70 23.21
N LYS A 369 -23.92 3.54 23.30
CA LYS A 369 -24.35 2.43 24.16
C LYS A 369 -23.99 2.62 25.62
N CYS A 370 -22.81 3.19 25.90
CA CYS A 370 -22.47 3.66 27.24
C CYS A 370 -23.52 4.68 27.74
N LYS A 371 -23.96 5.61 26.87
CA LYS A 371 -24.99 6.60 27.20
C LYS A 371 -26.39 5.99 27.45
N HIS A 372 -26.80 5.00 26.65
CA HIS A 372 -28.14 4.40 26.74
C HIS A 372 -28.21 3.13 27.62
N LYS A 373 -27.12 2.72 28.29
CA LYS A 373 -27.00 1.47 29.07
C LYS A 373 -27.45 0.20 28.31
N ALA A 374 -27.40 0.22 26.98
CA ALA A 374 -27.89 -0.85 26.14
C ALA A 374 -26.84 -1.96 26.01
N ILE A 375 -27.13 -3.14 26.58
CA ILE A 375 -26.23 -4.29 26.57
C ILE A 375 -26.34 -5.01 25.21
N GLY A 376 -25.35 -4.82 24.34
CA GLY A 376 -25.15 -5.63 23.13
C GLY A 376 -25.08 -4.85 21.81
N MET A 377 -24.42 -5.45 20.81
CA MET A 377 -24.48 -5.00 19.41
C MET A 377 -25.62 -5.68 18.68
N SER A 378 -26.38 -4.92 17.87
CA SER A 378 -27.30 -5.55 16.93
C SER A 378 -26.50 -6.41 15.95
N SER A 379 -27.08 -7.52 15.49
CA SER A 379 -26.40 -8.44 14.57
C SER A 379 -25.97 -7.74 13.27
N SER A 380 -26.73 -6.73 12.84
CA SER A 380 -26.45 -5.87 11.70
C SER A 380 -25.24 -4.95 11.92
N GLU A 381 -25.16 -4.24 13.06
CA GLU A 381 -23.99 -3.40 13.39
C GLU A 381 -22.71 -4.24 13.49
N ARG A 382 -22.78 -5.38 14.20
CA ARG A 382 -21.63 -6.27 14.40
C ARG A 382 -21.11 -6.80 13.06
N THR A 383 -22.02 -7.15 12.16
CA THR A 383 -21.72 -7.53 10.78
C THR A 383 -20.94 -6.45 10.02
N VAL A 384 -21.41 -5.19 10.09
CA VAL A 384 -20.79 -4.06 9.37
C VAL A 384 -19.35 -3.83 9.83
N VAL A 385 -19.11 -3.92 11.15
CA VAL A 385 -17.76 -3.78 11.73
C VAL A 385 -16.85 -4.96 11.34
N ILE A 386 -17.33 -6.21 11.41
CA ILE A 386 -16.54 -7.39 11.00
C ILE A 386 -16.16 -7.29 9.51
N GLN A 387 -17.11 -6.96 8.63
CA GLN A 387 -16.84 -6.77 7.21
C GLN A 387 -15.76 -5.71 6.97
N ALA A 388 -15.84 -4.58 7.69
CA ALA A 388 -14.88 -3.50 7.58
C ALA A 388 -13.48 -3.92 8.03
N ALA A 389 -13.38 -4.59 9.18
CA ALA A 389 -12.12 -5.08 9.73
C ALA A 389 -11.43 -6.08 8.79
N VAL A 390 -12.17 -7.05 8.23
CA VAL A 390 -11.61 -8.03 7.28
C VAL A 390 -11.16 -7.36 5.99
N LYS A 391 -11.99 -6.50 5.38
CA LYS A 391 -11.61 -5.74 4.18
C LYS A 391 -10.38 -4.86 4.41
N PHE A 392 -10.34 -4.10 5.50
CA PHE A 392 -9.21 -3.25 5.83
C PHE A 392 -7.93 -4.07 6.00
N SER A 393 -7.99 -5.15 6.79
CA SER A 393 -6.82 -6.00 7.06
C SER A 393 -6.26 -6.61 5.78
N ALA A 394 -7.12 -7.11 4.89
CA ALA A 394 -6.71 -7.68 3.62
C ALA A 394 -6.12 -6.63 2.65
N ASN A 395 -6.73 -5.45 2.55
CA ASN A 395 -6.21 -4.37 1.70
C ASN A 395 -4.89 -3.79 2.24
N MET A 396 -4.75 -3.68 3.57
CA MET A 396 -3.53 -3.22 4.22
C MET A 396 -2.40 -4.25 4.09
N PHE A 397 -2.70 -5.54 4.26
CA PHE A 397 -1.75 -6.62 4.00
C PHE A 397 -1.17 -6.53 2.58
N VAL A 398 -2.03 -6.45 1.56
CA VAL A 398 -1.60 -6.27 0.16
C VAL A 398 -0.71 -5.04 -0.01
N LEU A 399 -1.14 -3.89 0.54
CA LEU A 399 -0.42 -2.62 0.36
C LEU A 399 0.95 -2.63 1.04
N VAL A 400 1.06 -3.17 2.25
CA VAL A 400 2.33 -3.30 2.99
C VAL A 400 3.25 -4.29 2.28
N THR A 401 2.74 -5.46 1.92
CA THR A 401 3.51 -6.53 1.28
C THR A 401 4.10 -6.06 -0.06
N MET A 402 3.30 -5.37 -0.89
CA MET A 402 3.75 -4.85 -2.18
C MET A 402 4.76 -3.69 -2.06
N ASN A 403 4.62 -2.80 -1.07
CA ASN A 403 5.50 -1.62 -0.96
C ASN A 403 6.80 -1.88 -0.18
N PHE A 404 6.76 -2.69 0.88
CA PHE A 404 7.91 -2.90 1.76
C PHE A 404 8.63 -4.23 1.50
N PHE A 405 7.91 -5.27 1.11
CA PHE A 405 8.46 -6.63 0.98
C PHE A 405 8.66 -7.07 -0.48
N GLY A 406 8.41 -6.21 -1.48
CA GLY A 406 8.49 -6.58 -2.90
C GLY A 406 9.80 -7.29 -3.31
N GLN A 407 10.95 -6.90 -2.74
CA GLN A 407 12.24 -7.58 -2.98
C GLN A 407 12.33 -8.98 -2.37
N PHE A 408 11.68 -9.22 -1.22
CA PHE A 408 11.62 -10.53 -0.58
C PHE A 408 10.74 -11.50 -1.38
N PHE A 409 9.56 -11.04 -1.82
CA PHE A 409 8.64 -11.87 -2.62
C PHE A 409 9.21 -12.22 -4.02
N GLN A 410 10.16 -11.43 -4.55
CA GLN A 410 10.84 -11.72 -5.81
C GLN A 410 11.80 -12.93 -5.78
N GLN A 411 12.04 -13.56 -4.62
CA GLN A 411 12.92 -14.73 -4.52
C GLN A 411 12.30 -16.05 -4.99
N SER A 412 10.98 -16.12 -5.14
CA SER A 412 10.28 -17.33 -5.58
C SER A 412 9.04 -17.01 -6.43
N VAL A 413 8.81 -17.80 -7.48
CA VAL A 413 7.65 -17.67 -8.37
C VAL A 413 6.33 -17.83 -7.58
N TRP A 414 6.31 -18.77 -6.63
CA TRP A 414 5.18 -18.99 -5.72
C TRP A 414 4.96 -17.81 -4.78
N ALA A 415 6.02 -17.17 -4.29
CA ALA A 415 5.93 -15.99 -3.45
C ALA A 415 5.38 -14.78 -4.24
N MET A 416 5.88 -14.52 -5.45
CA MET A 416 5.32 -13.47 -6.34
C MET A 416 3.85 -13.70 -6.67
N THR A 417 3.45 -14.96 -6.83
CA THR A 417 2.08 -15.38 -7.17
C THR A 417 1.11 -15.34 -5.99
N ALA A 418 1.59 -15.53 -4.75
CA ALA A 418 0.75 -15.60 -3.56
C ALA A 418 -0.09 -14.33 -3.33
N ILE A 419 0.45 -13.14 -3.63
CA ILE A 419 -0.27 -11.86 -3.39
C ILE A 419 -1.39 -11.65 -4.43
N PRO A 420 -1.17 -11.82 -5.75
CA PRO A 420 -2.26 -11.88 -6.73
C PRO A 420 -3.34 -12.91 -6.41
N LEU A 421 -2.97 -14.14 -6.03
CA LEU A 421 -3.95 -15.18 -5.64
C LEU A 421 -4.77 -14.74 -4.43
N PHE A 422 -4.11 -14.19 -3.40
CA PHE A 422 -4.80 -13.59 -2.25
C PHE A 422 -5.75 -12.47 -2.67
N GLN A 423 -5.37 -11.60 -3.63
CA GLN A 423 -6.25 -10.56 -4.16
C GLN A 423 -7.45 -11.12 -4.93
N ILE A 424 -7.29 -12.18 -5.74
CA ILE A 424 -8.39 -12.87 -6.42
C ILE A 424 -9.40 -13.39 -5.39
N VAL A 425 -8.94 -14.10 -4.34
CA VAL A 425 -9.80 -14.61 -3.27
C VAL A 425 -10.45 -13.47 -2.46
N ASN A 426 -9.68 -12.45 -2.08
CA ASN A 426 -10.17 -11.31 -1.30
C ASN A 426 -11.19 -10.45 -2.06
N LEU A 427 -11.07 -10.32 -3.38
CA LEU A 427 -11.97 -9.47 -4.16
C LEU A 427 -13.13 -10.22 -4.80
N LEU A 428 -12.96 -11.52 -5.14
CA LEU A 428 -14.02 -12.32 -5.73
C LEU A 428 -14.74 -13.20 -4.72
N CYS A 429 -14.07 -13.82 -3.75
CA CYS A 429 -14.73 -14.68 -2.76
C CYS A 429 -15.29 -13.90 -1.56
N LEU A 430 -14.51 -12.98 -0.96
CA LEU A 430 -14.95 -12.29 0.27
C LEU A 430 -16.29 -11.56 0.11
N PRO A 431 -16.58 -10.81 -0.99
CA PRO A 431 -17.88 -10.16 -1.11
C PRO A 431 -19.03 -11.16 -1.29
N LEU A 432 -18.81 -12.31 -1.93
CA LEU A 432 -19.83 -13.37 -2.01
C LEU A 432 -20.17 -13.88 -0.61
N ILE A 433 -19.14 -14.25 0.18
CA ILE A 433 -19.29 -14.74 1.55
C ILE A 433 -20.02 -13.71 2.41
N VAL A 434 -19.64 -12.43 2.30
CA VAL A 434 -20.24 -11.35 3.08
C VAL A 434 -21.70 -11.08 2.66
N TYR A 435 -21.97 -10.88 1.37
CA TYR A 435 -23.31 -10.51 0.90
C TYR A 435 -24.32 -11.66 1.08
N ILE A 436 -23.90 -12.91 0.90
CA ILE A 436 -24.75 -14.09 1.06
C ILE A 436 -24.86 -14.51 2.53
N GLY A 437 -23.75 -14.50 3.28
CA GLY A 437 -23.71 -15.00 4.65
C GLY A 437 -24.39 -14.09 5.68
N PHE A 438 -24.34 -12.77 5.49
CA PHE A 438 -24.88 -11.83 6.48
C PHE A 438 -26.30 -11.34 6.21
N ASN A 439 -26.78 -11.38 4.96
CA ASN A 439 -28.12 -10.92 4.62
C ASN A 439 -29.02 -12.11 4.25
N ARG A 440 -29.78 -12.60 5.24
CA ARG A 440 -30.72 -13.72 5.09
C ARG A 440 -31.76 -13.49 3.96
N SER A 441 -32.11 -12.25 3.65
CA SER A 441 -33.02 -11.93 2.54
C SER A 441 -32.33 -12.11 1.19
N LEU A 442 -31.09 -11.62 1.03
CA LEU A 442 -30.28 -11.91 -0.16
C LEU A 442 -29.99 -13.40 -0.32
N GLN A 443 -29.67 -14.10 0.77
CA GLN A 443 -29.44 -15.55 0.76
C GLN A 443 -30.66 -16.31 0.18
N LYS A 444 -31.87 -16.00 0.66
CA LYS A 444 -33.13 -16.60 0.16
C LYS A 444 -33.36 -16.31 -1.33
N ILE A 445 -33.09 -15.09 -1.79
CA ILE A 445 -33.23 -14.69 -3.20
C ILE A 445 -32.15 -15.36 -4.08
N PHE A 446 -30.93 -15.52 -3.56
CA PHE A 446 -29.81 -16.14 -4.26
C PHE A 446 -29.97 -17.65 -4.40
N PHE A 447 -30.49 -18.35 -3.39
CA PHE A 447 -30.68 -19.80 -3.46
C PHE A 447 -32.05 -20.24 -4.01
N ARG A 448 -33.05 -19.36 -4.10
CA ARG A 448 -34.26 -19.66 -4.88
C ARG A 448 -33.93 -19.85 -6.36
N LYS A 449 -33.93 -21.10 -6.83
CA LYS A 449 -34.24 -21.40 -8.24
C LYS A 449 -35.64 -20.84 -8.53
N LYS A 450 -35.83 -20.24 -9.70
CA LYS A 450 -37.09 -19.63 -10.12
C LYS A 450 -38.09 -20.73 -10.52
N LEU A 451 -38.70 -21.37 -9.54
CA LEU A 451 -39.69 -22.43 -9.72
C LEU A 451 -41.12 -21.88 -9.57
N ASN A 452 -41.38 -20.82 -10.36
CA ASN A 452 -42.71 -20.42 -10.82
C ASN A 452 -42.58 -20.52 -12.36
N THR A 453 -42.90 -21.64 -12.99
CA THR A 453 -44.27 -22.19 -13.12
C THR A 453 -45.22 -21.08 -13.51
N PHE A 454 -45.42 -20.95 -14.81
CA PHE A 454 -46.34 -20.03 -15.46
C PHE A 454 -47.78 -20.54 -15.27
N VAL A 455 -48.24 -20.62 -14.00
CA VAL A 455 -49.65 -20.88 -13.67
C VAL A 455 -50.40 -19.57 -13.79
N LEU A 456 -50.46 -19.07 -15.03
CA LEU A 456 -51.46 -18.12 -15.46
C LEU A 456 -52.45 -18.89 -16.34
N THR A 457 -53.02 -19.93 -15.73
CA THR A 457 -54.16 -20.64 -16.29
C THR A 457 -55.29 -19.64 -16.39
N THR A 458 -55.58 -19.26 -17.63
CA THR A 458 -56.83 -18.67 -18.06
C THR A 458 -58.02 -19.32 -17.35
N VAL A 459 -58.65 -18.60 -16.43
CA VAL A 459 -60.06 -18.81 -16.08
C VAL A 459 -60.77 -17.48 -16.30
N VAL A 460 -61.79 -17.57 -17.14
CA VAL A 460 -62.52 -16.49 -17.80
C VAL A 460 -63.80 -16.20 -17.00
N THR A 461 -63.98 -14.92 -16.64
CA THR A 461 -65.26 -14.22 -16.33
C THR A 461 -66.15 -14.75 -15.17
N PRO A 462 -67.28 -14.09 -14.81
CA PRO A 462 -67.76 -12.74 -15.16
C PRO A 462 -68.08 -11.81 -13.97
N ILE A 463 -68.40 -10.56 -14.33
CA ILE A 463 -69.00 -9.51 -13.49
C ILE A 463 -70.44 -9.88 -13.08
N ARG A 464 -70.79 -9.64 -11.81
CA ARG A 464 -72.14 -9.40 -11.25
C ARG A 464 -71.95 -8.82 -9.83
N ALA A 465 -72.67 -7.81 -9.37
CA ALA A 465 -73.59 -6.89 -10.03
C ALA A 465 -73.49 -5.51 -9.33
#